data_AF-A0A4Z1C8V7-F1
#
_entry.id   AF-A0A4Z1C8V7-F1
#
_cell.length_a   1.000
_cell.length_b   1.000
_cell.length_c   1.000
_cell.angle_alpha   90.00
_cell.angle_beta   90.00
_cell.angle_gamma   90.00
#
_symmetry.space_group_name_H-M   'P 1'
#
loop_
_entity.id
_entity.type
_entity.pdbx_description
1 polymer ?
#
loop_
_entity_poly.entity_id
_entity_poly.type
_entity_poly.pdbx_seq_one_letter_code
_entity_poly.pdbx_strand_id
1 'polypeptide(L)'
;MGHHAIATLVRVVVRLAVMGAALAGYYASLPFVFPDDGGGANIGAGLIAFGGVVPVSFGWAYVDGRRRGAAATTATWAIVALAFGALWLIGLAVAEADDSMGLVERLRFDAFLAVWTAGLVLLPAGVGAAIGGTTHRPDSGLRPDQP
;
A
#
# COMPACT_ATOMS: atom_id res chain seq x y z
N MET A 1 18.59 -5.13 -19.52
CA MET A 1 17.49 -5.66 -18.68
C MET A 1 17.61 -5.27 -17.20
N GLY A 2 18.80 -5.28 -16.57
CA GLY A 2 18.96 -4.99 -15.13
C GLY A 2 18.46 -3.62 -14.65
N HIS A 3 18.67 -2.54 -15.41
CA HIS A 3 18.28 -1.18 -14.96
C HIS A 3 16.76 -1.00 -14.77
N HIS A 4 15.92 -1.63 -15.59
CA HIS A 4 14.46 -1.54 -15.46
C HIS A 4 13.92 -2.32 -14.26
N ALA A 5 14.53 -3.48 -13.96
CA ALA A 5 14.20 -4.27 -12.79
C ALA A 5 14.55 -3.51 -11.49
N ILE A 6 15.76 -2.93 -11.44
CA ILE A 6 16.21 -2.11 -10.31
C ILE A 6 15.28 -0.91 -10.10
N ALA A 7 14.93 -0.18 -11.17
CA ALA A 7 14.02 0.95 -11.06
C ALA A 7 12.63 0.57 -10.52
N THR A 8 12.10 -0.59 -10.94
CA THR A 8 10.83 -1.11 -10.43
C THR A 8 10.95 -1.47 -8.95
N LEU A 9 12.02 -2.18 -8.57
CA LEU A 9 12.27 -2.57 -7.19
C LEU A 9 12.37 -1.35 -6.27
N VAL A 10 13.20 -0.36 -6.62
CA VAL A 10 13.35 0.89 -5.87
C VAL A 10 12.00 1.59 -5.70
N ARG A 11 11.20 1.65 -6.77
CA ARG A 11 9.86 2.24 -6.73
C ARG A 11 8.92 1.48 -5.78
N VAL A 12 8.96 0.15 -5.74
CA VAL A 12 8.16 -0.65 -4.79
C VAL A 12 8.62 -0.39 -3.36
N VAL A 13 9.93 -0.45 -3.10
CA VAL A 13 10.52 -0.22 -1.77
C VAL A 13 10.17 1.17 -1.25
N VAL A 14 10.31 2.22 -2.07
CA VAL A 14 9.97 3.60 -1.66
C VAL A 14 8.48 3.71 -1.28
N ARG A 15 7.57 3.07 -2.03
CA ARG A 15 6.15 3.09 -1.68
C ARG A 15 5.88 2.37 -0.36
N LEU A 16 6.47 1.19 -0.17
CA LEU A 16 6.35 0.46 1.09
C LEU A 16 6.89 1.27 2.27
N ALA A 17 8.04 1.93 2.10
CA ALA A 17 8.63 2.76 3.13
C ALA A 17 7.73 3.96 3.47
N VAL A 18 7.17 4.66 2.48
CA VAL A 18 6.28 5.80 2.70
C VAL A 18 4.97 5.36 3.37
N MET A 19 4.35 4.27 2.89
CA MET A 19 3.12 3.75 3.48
C MET A 19 3.36 3.23 4.89
N GLY A 20 4.46 2.52 5.12
CA GLY A 20 4.86 2.04 6.44
C GLY A 20 5.15 3.18 7.40
N ALA A 21 5.86 4.23 6.97
CA ALA A 21 6.13 5.41 7.79
C ALA A 21 4.86 6.19 8.12
N ALA A 22 3.95 6.37 7.16
CA ALA A 22 2.66 7.02 7.38
C ALA A 22 1.83 6.25 8.41
N LEU A 23 1.81 4.91 8.31
CA LEU A 23 1.10 4.05 9.24
C LEU A 23 1.72 4.06 10.63
N ALA A 24 3.05 3.97 10.73
CA ALA A 24 3.78 4.04 11.99
C ALA A 24 3.57 5.39 12.68
N GLY A 25 3.65 6.50 11.93
CA GLY A 25 3.36 7.83 12.45
C GLY A 25 1.92 7.97 12.94
N TYR A 26 0.97 7.37 12.22
CA TYR A 26 -0.42 7.33 12.65
C TYR A 26 -0.59 6.57 13.98
N TYR A 27 -0.09 5.33 14.10
CA TYR A 27 -0.17 4.58 15.35
C TYR A 27 0.57 5.26 16.50
N ALA A 28 1.73 5.88 16.24
CA ALA A 28 2.46 6.66 17.24
C ALA A 28 1.69 7.90 17.70
N SER A 29 0.80 8.45 16.86
CA SER A 29 -0.03 9.61 17.21
C SER A 29 -1.27 9.25 18.04
N LEU A 30 -1.73 7.99 18.01
CA LEU A 30 -2.98 7.58 18.66
C LEU A 30 -3.07 7.93 20.15
N PRO A 31 -2.04 7.70 20.99
CA PRO A 31 -2.11 8.03 22.42
C PRO A 31 -2.30 9.54 22.69
N PHE A 32 -1.90 10.39 21.74
CA PHE A 32 -2.00 11.85 21.86
C PHE A 32 -3.32 12.40 21.34
N VAL A 33 -3.88 11.78 20.28
CA VAL A 33 -5.13 12.20 19.65
C VAL A 33 -6.35 11.60 20.36
N PHE A 34 -6.22 10.38 20.87
CA PHE A 34 -7.25 9.65 21.58
C PHE A 34 -6.70 9.13 22.92
N PRO A 35 -6.49 10.02 23.91
CA PRO A 35 -6.11 9.59 25.25
C PRO A 35 -7.18 8.64 25.79
N ASP A 36 -6.74 7.44 26.17
CA ASP A 36 -7.62 6.32 26.50
C ASP A 36 -8.15 6.47 27.94
N ASP A 37 -9.34 7.06 28.09
CA ASP A 37 -10.01 7.22 29.40
C ASP A 37 -10.73 5.94 29.86
N GLY A 38 -10.71 4.85 29.05
CA GLY A 38 -11.41 3.62 29.40
C GLY A 38 -11.57 2.60 28.26
N GLY A 39 -10.47 2.01 27.78
CA GLY A 39 -10.37 0.62 27.28
C GLY A 39 -11.19 0.18 26.06
N GLY A 40 -11.88 1.09 25.36
CA GLY A 40 -12.84 0.74 24.31
C GLY A 40 -12.43 1.05 22.86
N ALA A 41 -11.29 1.69 22.62
CA ALA A 41 -11.03 2.39 21.35
C ALA A 41 -10.36 1.58 20.22
N ASN A 42 -10.13 0.27 20.38
CA ASN A 42 -9.32 -0.51 19.43
C ASN A 42 -9.95 -0.71 18.04
N ILE A 43 -11.29 -0.72 17.92
CA ILE A 43 -11.97 -0.90 16.62
C ILE A 43 -11.85 0.38 15.75
N GLY A 44 -11.88 1.57 16.37
CA GLY A 44 -11.76 2.85 15.65
C GLY A 44 -10.35 3.12 15.13
N ALA A 45 -9.32 2.71 15.89
CA ALA A 45 -7.93 2.90 15.54
C ALA A 45 -7.56 2.23 14.20
N GLY A 46 -8.00 0.98 13.98
CA GLY A 46 -7.80 0.29 12.71
C GLY A 46 -8.50 0.98 11.54
N LEU A 47 -9.75 1.41 11.75
CA LEU A 47 -10.57 2.04 10.70
C LEU A 47 -9.97 3.36 10.19
N ILE A 48 -9.43 4.17 11.10
CA ILE A 48 -8.81 5.45 10.74
C ILE A 48 -7.42 5.21 10.09
N ALA A 49 -6.67 4.19 10.51
CA ALA A 49 -5.44 3.77 9.82
C ALA A 49 -5.72 3.42 8.35
N PHE A 50 -6.82 2.69 8.11
CA PHE A 50 -7.30 2.40 6.76
C PHE A 50 -7.72 3.67 6.00
N GLY A 51 -8.33 4.62 6.71
CA GLY A 51 -8.68 5.94 6.19
C GLY A 51 -7.49 6.72 5.62
N GLY A 52 -6.27 6.48 6.08
CA GLY A 52 -5.03 7.07 5.52
C GLY A 52 -4.46 6.28 4.33
N VAL A 53 -4.49 4.94 4.39
CA VAL A 53 -3.97 4.07 3.33
C VAL A 53 -4.71 4.26 2.01
N VAL A 54 -6.04 4.41 2.08
CA VAL A 54 -6.91 4.58 0.90
C VAL A 54 -6.56 5.82 0.05
N PRO A 55 -6.55 7.06 0.59
CA PRO A 55 -6.25 8.26 -0.20
C PRO A 55 -4.79 8.28 -0.68
N VAL A 56 -3.83 7.76 0.09
CA VAL A 56 -2.43 7.64 -0.34
C VAL A 56 -2.32 6.70 -1.53
N SER A 57 -2.94 5.52 -1.45
CA SER A 57 -2.93 4.52 -2.53
C SER A 57 -3.62 5.06 -3.78
N PHE A 58 -4.80 5.67 -3.62
CA PHE A 58 -5.54 6.30 -4.72
C PHE A 58 -4.74 7.43 -5.38
N GLY A 59 -4.31 8.42 -4.61
CA GLY A 59 -3.68 9.63 -5.14
C GLY A 59 -2.36 9.35 -5.82
N TRP A 60 -1.55 8.46 -5.25
CA TRP A 60 -0.28 8.09 -5.86
C TRP A 60 -0.47 7.21 -7.10
N ALA A 61 -1.38 6.24 -7.05
CA ALA A 61 -1.72 5.45 -8.23
C ALA A 61 -2.33 6.30 -9.35
N TYR A 62 -3.08 7.35 -9.01
CA TYR A 62 -3.54 8.34 -9.98
C TYR A 62 -2.36 9.03 -10.68
N VAL A 63 -1.43 9.62 -9.93
CA VAL A 63 -0.23 10.26 -10.50
C VAL A 63 0.59 9.29 -11.35
N ASP A 64 0.73 8.05 -10.89
CA ASP A 64 1.43 6.99 -11.63
C ASP A 64 0.71 6.62 -12.93
N GLY A 65 -0.62 6.48 -12.87
CA GLY A 65 -1.48 6.18 -14.02
C GLY A 65 -1.35 7.22 -15.12
N ARG A 66 -1.28 8.51 -14.76
CA ARG A 66 -1.06 9.60 -15.72
C ARG A 66 0.26 9.47 -16.47
N ARG A 67 1.30 8.98 -15.79
CA ARG A 67 2.68 8.90 -16.30
C ARG A 67 2.96 7.62 -17.10
N ARG A 68 2.33 6.51 -16.73
CA ARG A 68 2.71 5.16 -17.21
C ARG A 68 1.54 4.36 -17.80
N GLY A 69 0.34 4.92 -17.82
CA GLY A 69 -0.89 4.23 -18.18
C GLY A 69 -1.44 3.36 -17.05
N ALA A 70 -2.70 2.97 -17.20
CA ALA A 70 -3.44 2.23 -16.17
C ALA A 70 -2.83 0.83 -15.93
N ALA A 71 -2.62 0.03 -16.98
CA ALA A 71 -2.21 -1.37 -16.84
C ALA A 71 -0.87 -1.54 -16.10
N ALA A 72 0.16 -0.80 -16.51
CA ALA A 72 1.49 -0.85 -15.87
C ALA A 72 1.46 -0.35 -14.41
N THR A 73 0.60 0.63 -14.14
CA THR A 73 0.41 1.16 -12.80
C THR A 73 -0.29 0.15 -11.90
N THR A 74 -1.40 -0.45 -12.35
CA THR A 74 -2.12 -1.49 -11.61
C THR A 74 -1.22 -2.68 -11.30
N ALA A 75 -0.40 -3.14 -12.26
CA ALA A 75 0.55 -4.22 -12.02
C ALA A 75 1.59 -3.86 -10.93
N THR A 76 2.12 -2.64 -10.96
CA THR A 76 3.04 -2.15 -9.91
C THR A 76 2.36 -2.14 -8.54
N TRP A 77 1.12 -1.63 -8.48
CA TRP A 77 0.37 -1.52 -7.23
C TRP A 77 -0.14 -2.85 -6.71
N ALA A 78 -0.37 -3.85 -7.55
CA ALA A 78 -0.64 -5.22 -7.12
C ALA A 78 0.55 -5.80 -6.34
N ILE A 79 1.78 -5.59 -6.81
CA ILE A 79 2.99 -6.02 -6.09
C ILE A 79 3.10 -5.29 -4.75
N VAL A 80 2.88 -3.97 -4.73
CA VAL A 80 2.90 -3.16 -3.51
C VAL A 80 1.84 -3.64 -2.52
N ALA A 81 0.61 -3.88 -2.97
CA ALA A 81 -0.48 -4.34 -2.14
C ALA A 81 -0.19 -5.70 -1.49
N LEU A 82 0.31 -6.67 -2.25
CA LEU A 82 0.69 -7.98 -1.74
C LEU A 82 1.83 -7.87 -0.72
N ALA A 83 2.89 -7.12 -1.04
CA ALA A 83 4.02 -6.91 -0.14
C ALA A 83 3.59 -6.20 1.14
N PHE A 84 2.75 -5.17 1.03
CA PHE A 84 2.23 -4.42 2.17
C PHE A 84 1.35 -5.31 3.07
N GLY A 85 0.42 -6.08 2.49
CA GLY A 85 -0.41 -7.01 3.24
C GLY A 85 0.40 -8.08 3.96
N ALA A 86 1.44 -8.63 3.32
CA ALA A 86 2.34 -9.60 3.94
C ALA A 86 3.18 -8.97 5.08
N LEU A 87 3.77 -7.81 4.86
CA LEU A 87 4.55 -7.10 5.88
C LEU A 87 3.69 -6.69 7.07
N TRP A 88 2.45 -6.27 6.81
CA TRP A 88 1.48 -5.93 7.85
C TRP A 88 1.14 -7.14 8.72
N LEU A 89 0.82 -8.28 8.10
CA LEU A 89 0.56 -9.53 8.80
C LEU A 89 1.76 -9.97 9.64
N ILE A 90 2.98 -9.89 9.11
CA ILE A 90 4.21 -10.21 9.85
C ILE A 90 4.38 -9.25 11.03
N GLY A 91 4.14 -7.96 10.82
CA GLY A 91 4.24 -6.95 11.88
C GLY A 91 3.26 -7.22 13.03
N LEU A 92 2.00 -7.52 12.71
CA LEU A 92 1.00 -7.92 13.72
C LEU A 92 1.41 -9.20 14.44
N ALA A 93 1.80 -10.24 13.70
CA ALA A 93 2.19 -11.50 14.29
C ALA A 93 3.41 -11.35 15.22
N VAL A 94 4.35 -10.46 14.92
CA VAL A 94 5.50 -10.17 15.80
C VAL A 94 5.09 -9.33 17.01
N ALA A 95 4.20 -8.36 16.84
CA ALA A 95 3.76 -7.48 17.92
C ALA A 95 2.81 -8.17 18.92
N GLU A 96 2.05 -9.16 18.46
CA GLU A 96 1.00 -9.84 19.23
C GLU A 96 1.37 -11.27 19.62
N ALA A 97 2.50 -11.81 19.16
CA ALA A 97 2.96 -13.12 19.61
C ALA A 97 3.27 -13.08 21.11
N ASP A 98 2.66 -13.99 21.86
CA ASP A 98 2.86 -14.18 23.29
C ASP A 98 3.07 -15.68 23.62
N ASP A 99 3.23 -15.99 24.92
CA ASP A 99 3.47 -17.36 25.39
C ASP A 99 2.31 -18.34 25.07
N SER A 100 1.12 -17.83 24.72
CA SER A 100 -0.09 -18.63 24.49
C SER A 100 -0.28 -19.04 23.02
N MET A 101 0.27 -18.28 22.07
CA MET A 101 0.14 -18.56 20.63
C MET A 101 1.44 -18.28 19.88
N GLY A 102 2.02 -19.34 19.29
CA GLY A 102 3.25 -19.22 18.51
C GLY A 102 3.06 -18.44 17.21
N LEU A 103 4.14 -17.80 16.73
CA LEU A 103 4.14 -16.95 15.53
C LEU A 103 3.57 -17.64 14.28
N VAL A 104 3.90 -18.91 14.05
CA VAL A 104 3.40 -19.67 12.88
C VAL A 104 1.90 -19.91 12.97
N GLU A 105 1.38 -20.17 14.17
CA GLU A 105 -0.05 -20.37 14.40
C GLU A 105 -0.81 -19.07 14.18
N ARG A 106 -0.28 -17.95 14.68
CA ARG A 106 -0.83 -16.61 14.44
C ARG A 106 -0.88 -16.26 12.96
N LEU A 107 0.22 -16.46 12.22
CA LEU A 107 0.27 -16.22 10.78
C LEU A 107 -0.76 -17.02 9.99
N ARG A 108 -1.06 -18.26 10.40
CA ARG A 108 -2.08 -19.09 9.75
C ARG A 108 -3.49 -18.60 10.05
N PHE A 109 -3.76 -18.23 11.30
CA PHE A 109 -5.06 -17.72 11.71
C PHE A 109 -5.38 -16.38 11.03
N ASP A 110 -4.40 -15.49 10.97
CA ASP A 110 -4.55 -14.13 10.45
C ASP A 110 -4.25 -14.00 8.95
N ALA A 111 -3.99 -15.11 8.24
CA ALA A 111 -3.65 -15.09 6.81
C ALA A 111 -4.69 -14.34 5.95
N PHE A 112 -5.97 -14.40 6.31
CA PHE A 112 -7.04 -13.66 5.66
C PHE A 112 -6.85 -12.13 5.76
N LEU A 113 -6.28 -11.62 6.86
CA LEU A 113 -6.03 -10.19 7.06
C LEU A 113 -5.01 -9.65 6.05
N ALA A 114 -4.04 -10.46 5.62
CA ALA A 114 -3.10 -10.05 4.56
C ALA A 114 -3.83 -9.80 3.23
N VAL A 115 -4.78 -10.67 2.87
CA VAL A 115 -5.59 -10.53 1.64
C VAL A 115 -6.50 -9.32 1.74
N TRP A 116 -7.16 -9.15 2.89
CA TRP A 116 -7.99 -7.98 3.16
C TRP A 116 -7.19 -6.67 3.06
N THR A 117 -6.03 -6.61 3.70
CA THR A 117 -5.14 -5.44 3.69
C THR A 117 -4.60 -5.15 2.29
N ALA A 118 -4.24 -6.19 1.53
CA ALA A 118 -3.85 -6.04 0.13
C ALA A 118 -5.00 -5.48 -0.72
N GLY A 119 -6.24 -5.94 -0.50
CA GLY A 119 -7.44 -5.41 -1.15
C GLY A 119 -7.64 -3.92 -0.88
N LEU A 120 -7.43 -3.48 0.36
CA LEU A 120 -7.54 -2.07 0.76
C LEU A 120 -6.50 -1.16 0.09
N VAL A 121 -5.35 -1.69 -0.30
CA VAL A 121 -4.35 -0.95 -1.08
C VAL A 121 -4.70 -1.00 -2.57
N LEU A 122 -4.97 -2.21 -3.07
CA LEU A 122 -5.11 -2.47 -4.50
C LEU A 122 -6.37 -1.85 -5.10
N LEU A 123 -7.51 -1.91 -4.41
CA LEU A 123 -8.77 -1.36 -4.93
C LEU A 123 -8.70 0.15 -5.18
N PRO A 124 -8.39 1.01 -4.19
CA PRO A 124 -8.26 2.44 -4.44
C PRO A 124 -7.11 2.76 -5.39
N ALA A 125 -6.00 2.02 -5.34
CA ALA A 125 -4.92 2.18 -6.31
C ALA A 125 -5.37 1.85 -7.74
N GLY A 126 -6.16 0.80 -7.94
CA GLY A 126 -6.71 0.42 -9.23
C GLY A 126 -7.64 1.48 -9.80
N VAL A 127 -8.51 2.05 -8.96
CA VAL A 127 -9.38 3.18 -9.34
C VAL A 127 -8.53 4.41 -9.70
N GLY A 128 -7.55 4.76 -8.87
CA GLY A 128 -6.63 5.86 -9.14
C GLY A 128 -5.88 5.66 -10.46
N ALA A 129 -5.31 4.47 -10.67
CA ALA A 129 -4.59 4.09 -11.88
C ALA A 129 -5.47 4.17 -13.13
N ALA A 130 -6.71 3.71 -13.05
CA ALA A 130 -7.68 3.79 -14.15
C ALA A 130 -7.97 5.25 -14.51
N ILE A 131 -8.32 6.09 -13.52
CA ILE A 131 -8.62 7.51 -13.73
C ILE A 131 -7.38 8.27 -14.21
N GLY A 132 -6.20 8.00 -13.65
CA GLY A 132 -4.96 8.62 -14.11
C GLY A 132 -4.61 8.20 -15.53
N GLY A 133 -4.80 6.92 -15.84
CA GLY A 133 -4.49 6.32 -17.13
C GLY A 133 -5.31 6.87 -18.30
N THR A 134 -6.55 7.32 -18.09
CA THR A 134 -7.33 7.97 -19.17
C THR A 134 -6.73 9.30 -19.64
N THR A 135 -5.90 9.93 -18.81
CA THR A 135 -5.20 11.17 -19.17
C THR A 135 -3.78 10.93 -19.70
N HIS A 136 -3.35 9.67 -19.77
CA HIS A 136 -2.05 9.32 -20.31
C HIS A 136 -2.05 9.56 -21.81
N ARG A 137 -1.29 10.56 -22.27
CA ARG A 137 -0.92 10.64 -23.68
C ARG A 137 0.28 9.71 -23.88
N PRO A 138 0.15 8.66 -24.71
CA PRO A 138 1.34 7.98 -25.21
C PRO A 138 2.19 9.04 -25.88
N ASP A 139 3.49 9.07 -25.58
CA ASP A 139 4.44 9.89 -26.33
C ASP A 139 4.37 9.42 -27.78
N SER A 140 3.50 10.07 -28.55
CA SER A 140 3.36 9.84 -29.98
C SER A 140 4.66 10.33 -30.57
N GLY A 141 5.59 9.40 -30.77
CA GLY A 141 6.89 9.62 -31.38
C GLY A 141 6.74 10.11 -32.81
N LEU A 142 6.27 11.35 -32.97
CA LEU A 142 6.58 12.18 -34.11
C LEU A 142 8.08 12.46 -34.01
N ARG A 143 8.89 11.52 -34.50
CA ARG A 143 10.25 11.79 -34.95
C ARG A 143 10.11 12.75 -36.14
N PRO A 144 10.55 14.01 -36.03
CA PRO A 144 10.52 14.95 -37.15
C PRO A 144 11.54 14.62 -38.26
N ASP A 145 12.29 13.52 -38.14
CA ASP A 145 13.52 13.28 -38.89
C ASP A 145 13.57 11.85 -39.48
N GLN A 146 12.58 11.51 -40.31
CA GLN A 146 12.78 10.51 -41.37
C GLN A 146 12.83 11.19 -42.74
N PRO A 147 13.99 11.75 -43.15
CA PRO A 147 14.33 11.94 -44.55
C PRO A 147 14.69 10.61 -45.23
#